data_AF-A0A3A9AAK5-F1
#
_entry.id   AF-A0A3A9AAK5-F1
#
_cell.length_a   1.000
_cell.length_b   1.000
_cell.length_c   1.000
_cell.angle_alpha   90.00
_cell.angle_beta   90.00
_cell.angle_gamma   90.00
#
_symmetry.space_group_name_H-M   'P 1'
#
loop_
_entity.id
_entity.type
_entity.pdbx_description
1 polymer ?
#
loop_
_entity_poly.entity_id
_entity_poly.type
_entity_poly.pdbx_seq_one_letter_code
_entity_poly.pdbx_strand_id
1 'polypeptide(L)'
;MAGNNAKKEKAGTEGLTFTVAECGEFHSLGECHEGIGTLEEAVSIYRNIPPGRMNGVPSIGIRIHKAGEPESEDLVLDLVSGRAINTGLIRYVPEADSNPFVWEAVRELIKIFPEKEVFD
;
A
#
# COMPACT_ATOMS: atom_id res chain seq x y z
N MET A 1 -37.98 -3.60 -0.52
CA MET A 1 -36.84 -4.52 -0.72
C MET A 1 -35.58 -3.67 -0.74
N ALA A 2 -34.97 -3.46 0.43
CA ALA A 2 -33.71 -2.76 0.54
C ALA A 2 -32.60 -3.81 0.43
N GLY A 3 -31.81 -3.70 -0.64
CA GLY A 3 -30.75 -4.64 -0.98
C GLY A 3 -29.64 -4.62 0.05
N ASN A 4 -29.23 -5.84 0.43
CA ASN A 4 -27.99 -6.11 1.14
C ASN A 4 -26.81 -5.50 0.40
N ASN A 5 -26.01 -4.69 1.09
CA ASN A 5 -24.60 -4.50 0.77
C ASN A 5 -23.81 -4.46 2.08
N ALA A 6 -23.79 -5.60 2.77
CA ALA A 6 -22.71 -5.89 3.71
C ALA A 6 -21.48 -6.23 2.86
N LYS A 7 -20.66 -5.22 2.55
CA LYS A 7 -19.31 -5.45 2.05
C LYS A 7 -18.58 -6.27 3.10
N LYS A 8 -18.08 -7.43 2.67
CA LYS A 8 -17.25 -8.34 3.46
C LYS A 8 -16.01 -7.60 3.92
N GLU A 9 -15.99 -7.24 5.19
CA GLU A 9 -14.75 -7.05 5.95
C GLU A 9 -14.10 -8.43 6.14
N LYS A 10 -12.89 -8.60 5.59
CA LYS A 10 -11.88 -9.62 5.92
C LYS A 10 -10.71 -9.46 4.93
N ALA A 11 -9.47 -9.19 5.31
CA ALA A 11 -8.88 -9.00 6.62
C ALA A 11 -7.64 -8.09 6.49
N GLY A 12 -7.84 -6.79 6.67
CA GLY A 12 -6.81 -5.92 7.24
C GLY A 12 -7.13 -5.75 8.72
N THR A 13 -6.13 -5.79 9.60
CA THR A 13 -6.31 -5.39 10.99
C THR A 13 -7.02 -4.03 11.01
N GLU A 14 -8.18 -3.93 11.67
CA GLU A 14 -9.10 -2.76 11.64
C GLU A 14 -8.34 -1.44 11.43
N GLY A 15 -8.30 -0.95 10.18
CA GLY A 15 -7.60 0.27 9.79
C GLY A 15 -6.55 0.12 8.68
N LEU A 16 -5.78 -0.99 8.60
CA LEU A 16 -4.70 -1.12 7.60
C LEU A 16 -5.17 -1.85 6.33
N THR A 17 -5.01 -1.22 5.17
CA THR A 17 -5.18 -1.83 3.84
C THR A 17 -3.99 -1.50 2.94
N PHE A 18 -3.85 -2.21 1.82
CA PHE A 18 -2.80 -1.95 0.83
C PHE A 18 -3.32 -1.11 -0.33
N THR A 19 -2.40 -0.41 -0.97
CA THR A 19 -2.62 0.33 -2.20
C THR A 19 -1.59 -0.08 -3.26
N VAL A 20 -1.96 0.01 -4.53
CA VAL A 20 -1.06 -0.18 -5.66
C VAL A 20 -1.34 0.88 -6.69
N ALA A 21 -0.33 1.67 -7.05
CA ALA A 21 -0.46 2.69 -8.08
C ALA A 21 0.53 2.47 -9.22
N GLU A 22 0.09 2.78 -10.43
CA GLU A 22 0.98 2.84 -11.60
C GLU A 22 1.99 3.98 -11.51
N CYS A 23 1.66 5.04 -10.79
CA CYS A 23 2.53 6.16 -10.50
C CYS A 23 2.48 6.49 -9.01
N GLY A 24 3.52 6.10 -8.26
CA GLY A 24 3.62 6.40 -6.83
C GLY A 24 3.89 7.87 -6.51
N GLU A 25 4.37 8.66 -7.47
CA GLU A 25 4.53 10.11 -7.30
C GLU A 25 3.18 10.84 -7.39
N PHE A 26 2.27 10.34 -8.23
CA PHE A 26 0.95 10.90 -8.44
C PHE A 26 -0.04 9.75 -8.66
N HIS A 27 -0.67 9.25 -7.59
CA HIS A 27 -1.62 8.12 -7.68
C HIS A 27 -2.82 8.40 -8.61
N SER A 28 -3.07 9.66 -8.96
CA SER A 28 -4.08 10.07 -9.96
C SER A 28 -3.64 9.88 -11.43
N LEU A 29 -2.36 9.58 -11.69
CA LEU A 29 -1.81 9.30 -13.01
C LEU A 29 -1.75 7.80 -13.26
N GLY A 30 -2.77 7.28 -13.93
CA GLY A 30 -2.89 5.86 -14.28
C GLY A 30 -3.87 5.12 -13.38
N GLU A 31 -3.72 3.81 -13.28
CA GLU A 31 -4.53 2.97 -12.40
C GLU A 31 -4.03 3.04 -10.95
N CYS A 32 -4.97 3.22 -10.02
CA CYS A 32 -4.73 3.13 -8.59
C CYS A 32 -5.76 2.17 -7.98
N HIS A 33 -5.26 1.17 -7.26
CA HIS A 33 -6.03 0.18 -6.55
C HIS A 33 -5.88 0.44 -5.05
N GLU A 34 -7.01 0.59 -4.35
CA GLU A 34 -7.03 0.91 -2.92
C GLU A 34 -7.92 -0.07 -2.16
N GLY A 35 -7.76 -0.13 -0.84
CA GLY A 35 -8.56 -1.01 0.02
C GLY A 35 -8.25 -2.49 -0.19
N ILE A 36 -7.05 -2.82 -0.67
CA ILE A 36 -6.62 -4.19 -0.91
C ILE A 36 -6.37 -4.86 0.45
N GLY A 37 -7.02 -6.00 0.69
CA GLY A 37 -7.02 -6.63 2.02
C GLY A 37 -5.75 -7.44 2.34
N THR A 38 -4.94 -7.80 1.35
CA THR A 38 -3.78 -8.68 1.54
C THR A 38 -2.56 -8.20 0.76
N LEU A 39 -1.37 -8.50 1.29
CA LEU A 39 -0.12 -8.13 0.62
C LEU A 39 0.07 -8.93 -0.67
N GLU A 40 -0.35 -10.19 -0.70
CA GLU A 40 -0.25 -11.08 -1.86
C GLU A 40 -1.05 -10.55 -3.05
N GLU A 41 -2.26 -10.04 -2.80
CA GLU A 41 -3.09 -9.42 -3.82
C GLU A 41 -2.45 -8.13 -4.33
N ALA A 42 -1.93 -7.29 -3.43
CA ALA A 42 -1.22 -6.06 -3.82
C ALA A 42 0.02 -6.36 -4.69
N VAL A 43 0.82 -7.36 -4.32
CA VAL A 43 1.99 -7.81 -5.10
C VAL A 43 1.56 -8.36 -6.45
N SER A 44 0.45 -9.09 -6.52
CA SER A 44 -0.09 -9.60 -7.78
C SER A 44 -0.49 -8.46 -8.72
N ILE A 45 -1.20 -7.45 -8.22
CA ILE A 45 -1.57 -6.26 -9.01
C ILE A 45 -0.31 -5.53 -9.48
N TYR A 46 0.63 -5.25 -8.57
CA TYR A 46 1.89 -4.57 -8.87
C TYR A 46 2.70 -5.25 -9.98
N ARG A 47 2.81 -6.58 -9.96
CA ARG A 47 3.53 -7.35 -10.98
C ARG A 47 2.84 -7.36 -12.34
N ASN A 48 1.54 -7.15 -12.39
CA ASN A 48 0.76 -7.12 -13.63
C ASN A 48 0.72 -5.73 -14.28
N ILE A 49 1.30 -4.71 -13.66
CA ILE A 49 1.43 -3.37 -14.25
C ILE A 49 2.30 -3.48 -15.52
N PRO A 50 1.79 -3.11 -16.71
CA PRO A 50 2.52 -3.30 -17.95
C PRO A 50 3.85 -2.52 -18.00
N PRO A 51 4.99 -3.17 -18.30
CA PRO A 51 6.25 -2.45 -18.48
C PRO A 51 6.13 -1.54 -19.71
N GLY A 52 6.29 -0.23 -19.53
CA GLY A 52 6.24 0.76 -20.62
C GLY A 52 5.03 1.70 -20.64
N ARG A 53 4.14 1.66 -19.63
CA ARG A 53 3.22 2.79 -19.40
C ARG A 53 4.03 4.04 -19.04
N MET A 54 3.77 5.16 -19.73
CA MET A 54 4.60 6.36 -19.70
C MET A 54 4.82 6.89 -18.28
N ASN A 55 6.08 6.92 -17.87
CA ASN A 55 6.65 7.76 -16.79
C ASN A 55 6.10 7.60 -15.37
N GLY A 56 5.27 6.60 -15.08
CA GLY A 56 4.91 6.24 -13.71
C GLY A 56 5.96 5.33 -13.08
N VAL A 57 6.43 5.64 -11.89
CA VAL A 57 7.17 4.69 -11.04
C VAL A 57 6.12 3.90 -10.24
N PRO A 58 5.90 2.60 -10.52
CA PRO A 58 4.87 1.86 -9.81
C PRO A 58 5.20 1.72 -8.34
N SER A 59 4.17 1.72 -7.50
CA SER A 59 4.31 1.60 -6.06
C SER A 59 3.35 0.60 -5.43
N ILE A 60 3.77 0.08 -4.27
CA ILE A 60 2.91 -0.62 -3.32
C ILE A 60 2.93 0.22 -2.05
N GLY A 61 1.75 0.62 -1.59
CA GLY A 61 1.59 1.41 -0.38
C GLY A 61 0.64 0.77 0.62
N ILE A 62 0.42 1.51 1.70
CA ILE A 62 -0.55 1.23 2.75
C ILE A 62 -1.47 2.42 2.92
N ARG A 63 -2.68 2.13 3.38
CA ARG A 63 -3.64 3.09 3.90
C ARG A 63 -3.97 2.69 5.33
N ILE A 64 -3.77 3.59 6.28
CA ILE A 64 -4.16 3.42 7.69
C ILE A 64 -5.33 4.35 7.97
N HIS A 65 -6.49 3.75 8.19
CA HIS A 65 -7.72 4.41 8.61
C HIS A 65 -7.84 4.40 10.13
N LYS A 66 -8.21 5.55 10.70
CA LYS A 66 -8.50 5.70 12.12
C LYS A 66 -10.00 5.71 12.36
N ALA A 67 -10.48 4.77 13.18
CA ALA A 67 -11.89 4.63 13.47
C ALA A 67 -12.49 5.94 14.02
N GLY A 68 -13.55 6.42 13.37
CA GLY A 68 -14.25 7.65 13.74
C GLY A 68 -13.77 8.91 13.03
N GLU A 69 -12.71 8.82 12.22
CA GLU A 69 -12.24 9.91 11.34
C GLU A 69 -12.72 9.68 9.89
N PRO A 70 -12.83 10.72 9.06
CA PRO A 70 -13.19 10.55 7.65
C PRO A 70 -12.03 9.91 6.87
N GLU A 71 -12.33 9.12 5.83
CA GLU A 71 -11.32 8.48 4.95
C GLU A 71 -10.34 9.46 4.27
N SER A 72 -10.70 10.76 4.22
CA SER A 72 -9.82 11.83 3.73
C SER A 72 -8.66 12.15 4.68
N GLU A 73 -8.74 11.72 5.93
CA GLU A 73 -7.69 11.86 6.96
C GLU A 73 -6.83 10.59 7.09
N ASP A 74 -7.10 9.55 6.29
CA ASP A 74 -6.29 8.34 6.29
C ASP A 74 -4.84 8.64 5.94
N LEU A 75 -3.94 8.01 6.67
CA LEU A 75 -2.53 8.00 6.31
C LEU A 75 -2.34 7.08 5.10
N VAL A 76 -1.83 7.64 4.00
CA VAL A 76 -1.40 6.87 2.82
C VAL A 76 0.11 6.97 2.69
N LEU A 77 0.79 5.83 2.55
CA LEU A 77 2.24 5.77 2.50
C LEU A 77 2.74 4.69 1.54
N ASP A 78 3.65 5.04 0.63
CA ASP A 78 4.26 4.10 -0.31
C ASP A 78 5.44 3.37 0.34
N LEU A 79 5.30 2.04 0.51
CA LEU A 79 6.34 1.17 1.06
C LEU A 79 7.38 0.79 0.00
N VAL A 80 6.92 0.55 -1.22
CA VAL A 80 7.75 0.21 -2.38
C VAL A 80 7.58 1.27 -3.43
N SER A 81 8.67 1.81 -3.96
CA SER A 81 8.64 2.68 -5.14
C SER A 81 9.80 2.33 -6.06
N GLY A 82 9.48 1.91 -7.28
CA GLY A 82 10.48 1.56 -8.29
C GLY A 82 11.44 0.48 -7.80
N ARG A 83 12.69 0.84 -7.52
CA ARG A 83 13.76 -0.08 -7.07
C ARG A 83 13.99 -0.08 -5.56
N ALA A 84 13.21 0.66 -4.78
CA ALA A 84 13.43 0.85 -3.35
C ALA A 84 12.27 0.36 -2.49
N ILE A 85 12.62 -0.09 -1.29
CA ILE A 85 11.71 -0.29 -0.14
C ILE A 85 12.03 0.80 0.89
N ASN A 86 11.08 1.70 1.15
CA ASN A 86 11.30 2.96 1.86
C ASN A 86 11.10 2.82 3.38
N THR A 87 12.05 2.21 4.08
CA THR A 87 11.99 2.10 5.55
C THR A 87 12.21 3.42 6.27
N GLY A 88 12.95 4.35 5.67
CA GLY A 88 13.19 5.69 6.21
C GLY A 88 11.90 6.45 6.39
N LEU A 89 11.12 6.54 5.31
CA LEU A 89 9.83 7.22 5.30
C LEU A 89 8.87 6.68 6.36
N ILE A 90 8.87 5.37 6.60
CA ILE A 90 8.07 4.75 7.67
C ILE A 90 8.51 5.27 9.04
N ARG A 91 9.82 5.31 9.32
CA ARG A 91 10.36 5.82 10.60
C ARG A 91 10.06 7.30 10.82
N TYR A 92 9.91 8.09 9.75
CA TYR A 92 9.51 9.51 9.86
C TYR A 92 8.03 9.71 10.19
N VAL A 93 7.19 8.69 10.01
CA VAL A 93 5.74 8.75 10.21
C VAL A 93 5.36 7.93 11.46
N PRO A 94 5.13 8.56 12.63
CA PRO A 94 4.94 7.84 13.90
C PRO A 94 3.82 6.80 13.89
N GLU A 95 2.72 7.06 13.16
CA GLU A 95 1.59 6.16 13.01
C GLU A 95 1.96 4.89 12.23
N ALA A 96 2.86 5.01 11.25
CA ALA A 96 3.37 3.88 10.49
C ALA A 96 4.47 3.14 11.28
N ASP A 97 5.41 3.86 11.88
CA ASP A 97 6.55 3.30 12.62
C ASP A 97 6.10 2.47 13.84
N SER A 98 5.10 2.97 14.57
CA SER A 98 4.55 2.27 15.74
C SER A 98 3.62 1.11 15.40
N ASN A 99 3.27 0.91 14.12
CA ASN A 99 2.34 -0.13 13.70
C ASN A 99 3.10 -1.43 13.32
N PRO A 100 2.98 -2.52 14.11
CA PRO A 100 3.72 -3.75 13.84
C PRO A 100 3.35 -4.41 12.50
N PHE A 101 2.11 -4.23 12.02
CA PHE A 101 1.66 -4.79 10.75
C PHE A 101 2.32 -4.12 9.55
N VAL A 102 2.68 -2.84 9.66
CA VAL A 102 3.48 -2.13 8.65
C VAL A 102 4.86 -2.78 8.54
N TRP A 103 5.52 -2.99 9.67
CA TRP A 103 6.84 -3.65 9.68
C TRP A 103 6.79 -5.12 9.27
N GLU A 104 5.69 -5.84 9.53
CA GLU A 104 5.46 -7.18 8.98
C GLU A 104 5.37 -7.14 7.46
N ALA A 105 4.56 -6.23 6.90
CA ALA A 105 4.47 -6.05 5.45
C ALA A 105 5.82 -5.71 4.83
N VAL A 106 6.62 -4.83 5.44
CA VAL A 106 7.98 -4.52 4.99
C VAL A 106 8.87 -5.75 4.97
N ARG A 107 8.87 -6.57 6.03
CA ARG A 107 9.69 -7.80 6.08
C ARG A 107 9.29 -8.79 4.99
N GLU A 108 8.00 -8.93 4.72
CA GLU A 108 7.52 -9.80 3.63
C GLU A 108 7.88 -9.21 2.26
N LEU A 109 7.74 -7.90 2.05
CA LEU A 109 8.15 -7.23 0.82
C LEU A 109 9.65 -7.41 0.52
N ILE A 110 10.51 -7.35 1.54
CA ILE A 110 11.96 -7.63 1.39
C ILE A 110 12.21 -9.07 0.92
N LYS A 111 11.43 -10.05 1.41
CA LYS A 111 11.53 -11.45 0.95
C LYS A 111 11.01 -11.63 -0.49
N ILE A 112 9.94 -10.92 -0.84
CA ILE A 112 9.28 -11.01 -2.15
C ILE A 112 10.09 -10.31 -3.25
N PHE A 113 10.75 -9.20 -2.90
CA PHE A 113 11.56 -8.36 -3.79
C PHE A 113 13.01 -8.22 -3.30
N PRO A 114 13.78 -9.31 -3.24
CA PRO A 114 15.17 -9.27 -2.77
C PRO A 114 16.10 -8.42 -3.64
N GLU A 115 15.67 -8.08 -4.86
CA GLU A 115 16.39 -7.22 -5.79
C GLU A 115 16.24 -5.72 -5.50
N LYS A 116 15.30 -5.33 -4.62
CA LYS A 116 15.07 -3.92 -4.27
C LYS A 116 15.97 -3.48 -3.13
N GLU A 117 16.46 -2.24 -3.22
CA GLU A 117 17.29 -1.64 -2.19
C GLU A 117 16.43 -1.19 -1.00
N VAL A 118 16.86 -1.51 0.22
CA VAL A 118 16.22 -0.98 1.43
C VAL A 118 16.78 0.41 1.69
N PHE A 119 15.93 1.43 1.57
CA PHE A 119 16.28 2.82 1.78
C PHE A 119 15.80 3.28 3.17
N ASP A 120 16.68 3.94 3.92
CA ASP A 120 16.46 4.48 5.27
C ASP A 120 16.67 6.00 5.28
#